data_AF-A0A6N3CJ91-F1
#
_entry.id   AF-A0A6N3CJ91-F1
#
_cell.length_a   1.000
_cell.length_b   1.000
_cell.length_c   1.000
_cell.angle_alpha   90.00
_cell.angle_beta   90.00
_cell.angle_gamma   90.00
#
_symmetry.space_group_name_H-M   'P 1'
#
loop_
_entity.id
_entity.type
_entity.pdbx_description
1 polymer ?
#
loop_
_entity_poly.entity_id
_entity_poly.type
_entity_poly.pdbx_seq_one_letter_code
_entity_poly.pdbx_strand_id
1 'polypeptide(L)'
;MLTESRNPQTYWCVLKKRLLDEGNQTVAHCNGLKMKSADGKMRLTDAGTTEQILRLVQSIPSPKVEPFKLRLAQVGKERIDEMFDPELAIEEEGGGALNADAAE
;
A
#
# COMPACT_ATOMS: atom_id res chain seq x y z
N MET A 1 14.11 1.44 2.42
CA MET A 1 13.11 2.04 3.31
C MET A 1 12.38 3.15 2.59
N LEU A 2 11.05 3.20 2.73
CA LEU A 2 10.17 4.15 2.03
C LEU A 2 10.31 5.60 2.51
N THR A 3 10.70 5.82 3.75
CA THR A 3 10.65 7.13 4.42
C THR A 3 11.93 7.96 4.31
N GLU A 4 13.00 7.39 3.73
CA GLU A 4 14.35 7.98 3.59
C GLU A 4 14.99 8.52 4.89
N SER A 5 14.34 8.32 6.03
CA SER A 5 14.81 8.79 7.32
C SER A 5 16.05 8.03 7.76
N ARG A 6 17.05 8.77 8.23
CA ARG A 6 18.25 8.23 8.88
C ARG A 6 17.91 7.45 10.15
N ASN A 7 16.82 7.82 10.85
CA ASN A 7 16.29 7.06 11.97
C ASN A 7 14.81 6.68 11.72
N PRO A 8 14.55 5.46 11.24
CA PRO A 8 13.23 4.97 10.88
C PRO A 8 12.31 4.77 12.09
N GLN A 9 12.85 4.38 13.25
CA GLN A 9 12.07 4.20 14.47
C GLN A 9 11.56 5.53 15.00
N THR A 10 12.42 6.56 15.03
CA THR A 10 11.99 7.90 15.43
C THR A 10 10.96 8.47 14.47
N TYR A 11 11.16 8.29 13.16
CA TYR A 11 10.20 8.70 12.15
C TYR A 11 8.83 8.04 12.39
N TRP A 12 8.81 6.74 12.69
CA TRP A 12 7.59 6.00 12.99
C TRP A 12 6.85 6.53 14.23
N CYS A 13 7.56 6.84 15.31
CA CYS A 13 6.97 7.46 16.50
C CYS A 13 6.35 8.83 16.21
N VAL A 14 7.04 9.66 15.42
CA VAL A 14 6.54 10.98 15.02
C VAL A 14 5.32 10.86 14.10
N LEU A 15 5.34 9.93 13.15
CA LEU A 15 4.23 9.68 12.23
C LEU A 15 3.00 9.20 13.00
N LYS A 16 3.16 8.24 13.92
CA LYS A 16 2.09 7.78 14.83
C LYS A 16 1.45 8.95 15.57
N LYS A 17 2.26 9.85 16.14
CA LYS A 17 1.76 11.01 16.87
C LYS A 17 0.95 11.94 15.96
N ARG A 18 1.48 12.31 14.79
CA ARG A 18 0.76 13.17 13.83
C ARG A 18 -0.59 12.60 13.41
N LEU A 19 -0.61 11.30 13.09
CA LEU A 19 -1.84 10.62 12.69
C LEU A 19 -2.86 10.55 13.83
N LEU A 20 -2.42 10.33 15.08
CA LEU A 20 -3.31 10.40 16.24
C LEU A 20 -3.87 11.81 16.44
N ASP A 21 -3.04 12.85 16.27
CA ASP A 21 -3.45 14.26 16.37
C ASP A 21 -4.47 14.64 15.28
N GLU A 22 -4.39 14.03 14.08
CA GLU A 22 -5.36 14.16 12.99
C GLU A 22 -6.66 13.36 13.22
N GLY A 23 -6.77 12.62 14.33
CA GLY A 23 -7.91 11.74 14.61
C GLY A 23 -7.88 10.41 13.84
N ASN A 24 -6.76 10.08 13.20
CA ASN A 24 -6.57 8.85 12.44
C ASN A 24 -6.21 7.68 13.37
N GLN A 25 -7.20 6.85 13.68
CA GLN A 25 -7.06 5.68 14.55
C GLN A 25 -6.33 4.50 13.90
N THR A 26 -6.00 4.55 12.61
CA THR A 26 -5.41 3.43 11.87
C THR A 26 -4.08 2.96 12.47
N VAL A 27 -3.28 3.87 13.03
CA VAL A 27 -2.00 3.53 13.71
C VAL A 27 -2.18 3.01 15.13
N ALA A 28 -3.33 3.26 15.75
CA ALA A 28 -3.67 2.71 17.06
C ALA A 28 -4.00 1.21 16.99
N HIS A 29 -4.40 0.72 15.82
CA HIS A 29 -4.80 -0.67 15.58
C HIS A 29 -3.71 -1.54 14.95
N CYS A 30 -2.47 -1.05 14.82
CA CYS A 30 -1.35 -1.90 14.43
C CYS A 30 -1.01 -2.84 15.59
N ASN A 31 -1.16 -4.16 15.37
CA ASN A 31 -0.84 -5.17 16.37
C ASN A 31 0.61 -5.61 16.22
N GLY A 32 1.36 -5.65 17.31
CA GLY A 32 2.73 -6.16 17.32
C GLY A 32 2.72 -7.69 17.15
N LEU A 33 3.12 -8.18 15.98
CA LEU A 33 3.27 -9.61 15.70
C LEU A 33 4.74 -10.02 15.78
N LYS A 34 5.00 -11.21 16.32
CA LYS A 34 6.35 -11.79 16.30
C LYS A 34 6.68 -12.28 14.88
N MET A 35 7.62 -11.62 14.24
CA MET A 35 8.06 -11.94 12.87
C MET A 35 9.58 -12.15 12.83
N LYS A 36 10.02 -12.98 11.89
CA LYS A 36 11.44 -13.19 11.63
C LYS A 36 12.01 -11.97 10.91
N SER A 37 13.00 -11.34 11.52
CA SER A 37 13.73 -10.21 10.94
C SER A 37 14.84 -10.71 9.99
N ALA A 38 15.41 -9.80 9.18
CA ALA A 38 16.43 -10.12 8.17
C ALA A 38 17.71 -10.75 8.77
N ASP A 39 17.99 -10.49 10.05
CA ASP A 39 19.08 -11.08 10.85
C ASP A 39 18.71 -12.43 11.48
N GLY A 40 17.57 -13.01 11.13
CA GLY A 40 17.12 -14.33 11.60
C GLY A 40 16.50 -14.36 12.99
N LYS A 41 16.50 -13.24 13.72
CA LYS A 41 15.92 -13.14 15.07
C LYS A 41 14.43 -12.80 15.01
N MET A 42 13.65 -13.34 15.95
CA MET A 42 12.24 -12.98 16.11
C MET A 42 12.12 -11.64 16.81
N ARG A 43 11.42 -10.68 16.20
CA ARG A 43 11.11 -9.38 16.80
C ARG A 43 9.63 -9.08 16.72
N LEU A 44 9.16 -8.22 17.61
CA LEU A 44 7.84 -7.62 17.49
C LEU A 44 7.88 -6.59 16.36
N THR A 45 7.03 -6.82 15.37
CA THR A 45 6.85 -5.96 14.20
C THR A 45 5.40 -5.50 14.19
N ASP A 46 5.17 -4.20 14.03
CA ASP A 46 3.83 -3.66 13.86
C ASP A 46 3.24 -4.18 12.55
N ALA A 47 2.13 -4.91 12.66
CA ALA A 47 1.37 -5.44 11.53
C ALA A 47 -0.04 -4.84 11.51
N GLY A 48 -0.59 -4.68 10.31
CA GLY A 48 -1.94 -4.16 10.11
C GLY A 48 -2.65 -4.86 8.96
N THR A 49 -3.96 -4.64 8.87
CA THR A 49 -4.79 -5.10 7.75
C THR A 49 -4.42 -4.35 6.47
N THR A 50 -4.85 -4.85 5.32
CA THR A 50 -4.61 -4.21 4.02
C THR A 50 -5.07 -2.76 4.02
N GLU A 51 -6.28 -2.47 4.51
CA GLU A 51 -6.81 -1.11 4.62
C GLU A 51 -5.93 -0.20 5.47
N GLN A 52 -5.48 -0.70 6.63
CA GLN A 52 -4.62 0.05 7.53
C GLN A 52 -3.28 0.40 6.88
N ILE A 53 -2.68 -0.56 6.16
CA ILE A 53 -1.43 -0.37 5.43
C ILE A 53 -1.64 0.64 4.29
N LEU A 54 -2.69 0.50 3.48
CA LEU A 54 -2.96 1.40 2.38
C LEU A 54 -3.15 2.85 2.86
N ARG A 55 -3.91 3.05 3.93
CA ARG A 55 -4.08 4.37 4.54
C ARG A 55 -2.79 4.92 5.12
N LEU A 56 -1.95 4.07 5.73
CA LEU A 56 -0.64 4.48 6.21
C LEU A 56 0.26 4.94 5.06
N VAL A 57 0.27 4.21 3.94
CA VAL A 57 1.07 4.57 2.77
C VAL A 57 0.69 5.94 2.22
N GLN A 58 -0.61 6.29 2.22
CA GLN A 58 -1.08 7.61 1.81
C GLN A 58 -0.51 8.74 2.68
N SER A 59 -0.32 8.50 3.98
CA SER A 59 0.20 9.49 4.93
C SER A 59 1.71 9.75 4.85
N ILE A 60 2.47 8.96 4.11
CA ILE A 60 3.93 9.12 4.03
C ILE A 60 4.27 10.16 2.94
N PRO A 61 4.88 11.32 3.28
CA PRO A 61 5.37 12.29 2.30
C PRO A 61 6.79 11.89 1.86
N SER A 62 6.90 10.95 0.92
CA SER A 62 8.20 10.52 0.37
C SER A 62 8.12 10.32 -1.14
N PRO A 63 9.12 10.80 -1.92
CA PRO A 63 9.18 10.57 -3.36
C PRO A 63 9.16 9.09 -3.74
N LYS A 64 9.68 8.20 -2.87
CA LYS A 64 9.69 6.75 -3.11
C LYS A 64 8.30 6.11 -3.03
N VAL A 65 7.37 6.78 -2.37
CA VAL A 65 5.99 6.31 -2.22
C VAL A 65 5.12 6.83 -3.37
N GLU A 66 5.55 7.88 -4.07
CA GLU A 66 4.80 8.50 -5.16
C GLU A 66 4.40 7.52 -6.27
N PRO A 67 5.28 6.64 -6.78
CA PRO A 67 4.88 5.66 -7.79
C PRO A 67 3.79 4.69 -7.29
N PHE A 68 3.79 4.38 -6.00
CA PHE A 68 2.78 3.53 -5.39
C PHE A 68 1.43 4.25 -5.27
N LYS A 69 1.42 5.53 -4.88
CA LYS A 69 0.20 6.34 -4.83
C LYS A 69 -0.40 6.54 -6.22
N LEU A 70 0.42 6.80 -7.23
CA LEU A 70 -0.01 6.90 -8.62
C LEU A 70 -0.65 5.60 -9.10
N ARG A 71 -0.06 4.45 -8.78
CA ARG A 71 -0.66 3.16 -9.13
C ARG A 71 -1.98 2.89 -8.42
N LEU A 72 -2.09 3.26 -7.14
CA LEU A 72 -3.37 3.17 -6.43
C LEU A 72 -4.44 4.09 -7.02
N ALA A 73 -4.07 5.31 -7.45
CA ALA A 73 -4.98 6.22 -8.13
C ALA A 73 -5.42 5.68 -9.49
N GLN A 74 -4.50 5.08 -10.24
CA GLN A 74 -4.80 4.42 -11.51
C GLN A 74 -5.80 3.27 -11.33
N VAL A 75 -5.52 2.31 -10.43
CA VAL A 75 -6.42 1.18 -10.15
C VAL A 75 -7.77 1.65 -9.62
N GLY A 76 -7.78 2.69 -8.78
CA GLY A 76 -9.02 3.31 -8.31
C GLY A 76 -9.85 3.92 -9.44
N LYS A 77 -9.19 4.54 -10.42
CA LYS A 77 -9.83 5.09 -11.61
C LYS A 77 -10.38 3.97 -12.50
N GLU A 78 -9.58 2.98 -12.84
CA GLU A 78 -9.98 1.80 -13.63
C GLU A 78 -11.24 1.16 -13.03
N ARG A 79 -11.25 0.94 -11.71
CA ARG A 79 -12.40 0.38 -11.02
C ARG A 79 -13.66 1.26 -11.09
N ILE A 80 -13.50 2.57 -11.04
CA ILE A 80 -14.63 3.51 -11.18
C ILE A 80 -15.15 3.47 -12.62
N ASP A 81 -14.25 3.49 -13.61
CA ASP A 81 -14.60 3.46 -15.03
C ASP A 81 -15.36 2.15 -15.38
N GLU A 82 -14.89 0.98 -14.92
CA GLU A 82 -15.59 -0.31 -15.05
C GLU A 82 -17.00 -0.31 -14.42
N MET A 83 -17.20 0.40 -13.31
CA MET A 83 -18.50 0.50 -12.66
C MET A 83 -19.49 1.32 -13.49
N PHE A 84 -19.00 2.28 -14.28
CA PHE A 84 -19.81 3.09 -15.18
C PHE A 84 -20.02 2.45 -16.55
N ASP A 85 -19.03 1.68 -17.03
CA ASP A 85 -19.08 0.94 -18.29
C ASP A 85 -18.55 -0.50 -18.09
N PRO A 86 -19.45 -1.47 -17.82
CA PRO A 86 -19.05 -2.85 -17.54
C PRO A 86 -18.42 -3.56 -18.75
N GLU A 87 -18.49 -3.01 -19.97
CA GLU A 87 -17.81 -3.57 -21.14
C GLU A 87 -16.28 -3.38 -21.05
N LEU A 88 -15.80 -2.34 -20.35
CA LEU A 88 -14.37 -2.10 -20.12
C LEU A 88 -13.70 -3.22 -19.31
N ALA A 89 -14.44 -3.85 -18.37
CA ALA A 89 -13.94 -4.97 -17.59
C ALA A 89 -13.67 -6.21 -18.46
N ILE A 90 -14.43 -6.38 -19.54
CA ILE A 90 -14.33 -7.53 -20.46
C ILE A 90 -13.13 -7.34 -21.41
N GLU A 91 -12.82 -6.11 -21.81
CA GLU A 91 -11.65 -5.82 -22.66
C GLU A 91 -10.33 -6.08 -21.92
N GLU A 92 -10.24 -5.78 -20.62
CA GLU A 92 -9.06 -6.09 -19.80
C GLU A 92 -8.85 -7.60 -19.60
N GLU A 93 -9.91 -8.36 -19.30
CA GLU A 93 -9.81 -9.82 -19.15
C GLU A 93 -9.61 -10.53 -20.51
N GLY A 94 -10.23 -10.02 -21.58
CA GLY A 94 -10.15 -10.58 -22.93
C GLY A 94 -8.84 -10.30 -23.68
N GLY A 95 -8.18 -9.18 -23.38
CA GLY A 95 -6.89 -8.80 -23.99
C GLY A 95 -5.69 -9.66 -23.56
N GLY A 96 -5.83 -10.39 -22.45
CA GLY A 96 -4.84 -11.37 -21.99
C GLY A 96 -4.83 -12.67 -22.80
N ALA A 97 -5.95 -13.04 -23.44
CA ALA A 97 -6.06 -14.29 -24.20
C ALA A 97 -5.49 -14.18 -25.63
N LEU A 98 -5.48 -13.00 -26.23
CA LEU A 98 -5.06 -12.82 -27.63
C LEU A 98 -3.52 -12.78 -27.83
N ASN A 99 -2.74 -12.70 -26.76
CA ASN A 99 -1.27 -12.70 -26.84
C ASN A 99 -0.64 -14.10 -26.64
N ALA A 100 -1.44 -15.13 -26.35
CA ALA A 100 -0.96 -16.50 -26.16
C ALA A 100 -0.94 -17.33 -27.46
N ASP A 101 -1.69 -16.93 -28.50
CA ASP A 101 -1.80 -17.67 -29.78
C ASP A 101 -0.90 -17.11 -30.91
N ALA A 102 -0.01 -16.16 -30.63
CA ALA A 102 0.89 -15.55 -31.62
C ALA A 102 2.35 -16.06 -31.53
N ALA A 103 2.59 -17.13 -30.78
CA ALA A 103 3.90 -17.77 -30.64
C ALA A 103 3.81 -19.27 -30.96
N GLU A 104 3.44 -19.59 -32.20
CA GLU A 104 3.75 -20.89 -32.83
C GLU A 104 4.50 -20.65 -34.14
#